data_AF-A0A0C4F890-F1
#
_entry.id   AF-A0A0C4F890-F1
#
_cell.length_a   1.000
_cell.length_b   1.000
_cell.length_c   1.000
_cell.angle_alpha   90.00
_cell.angle_beta   90.00
_cell.angle_gamma   90.00
#
_symmetry.space_group_name_H-M   'P 1'
#
loop_
_entity.id
_entity.type
_entity.pdbx_description
1 polymer ?
#
loop_
_entity_poly.entity_id
_entity_poly.type
_entity_poly.pdbx_seq_one_letter_code
_entity_poly.pdbx_strand_id
1 'polypeptide(L)'
;MELITTVTKLENDITSVKQQLSILVEKVKEADGRAAKVEERASKVEETVAKAEKMNVVYDSAHSVECILCSQLKVNNQDFSMTITQALRSSAADWNTVQAALKLEDKSSECLLKTFNKIKDKWLEYGHTSKPTAKSPFLSTGPIPIAEEYFTLCPREVDILQKLLAWILPDLPTSAMLANLKEAT
;
A
#
# COMPACT_ATOMS: atom_id res chain seq x y z
N MET A 1 1.96 78.91 6.71
CA MET A 1 0.71 78.14 6.87
C MET A 1 0.78 76.82 6.11
N GLU A 2 1.23 76.81 4.84
CA GLU A 2 1.37 75.58 4.02
C GLU A 2 2.24 74.48 4.66
N LEU A 3 3.39 74.82 5.24
CA LEU A 3 4.30 73.83 5.85
C LEU A 3 3.61 73.00 6.95
N ILE A 4 2.77 73.64 7.78
CA ILE A 4 2.06 72.99 8.88
C ILE A 4 1.03 71.99 8.32
N THR A 5 0.28 72.40 7.29
CA THR A 5 -0.71 71.53 6.62
C THR A 5 -0.04 70.31 5.98
N THR A 6 1.13 70.49 5.37
CA THR A 6 1.90 69.37 4.79
C THR A 6 2.40 68.40 5.86
N VAL A 7 2.92 68.91 6.99
CA VAL A 7 3.39 68.08 8.11
C VAL A 7 2.26 67.26 8.71
N THR A 8 1.10 67.87 8.99
CA THR A 8 -0.06 67.16 9.56
C THR A 8 -0.61 66.08 8.61
N LYS A 9 -0.60 66.33 7.30
CA LYS A 9 -0.98 65.31 6.30
C LYS A 9 -0.01 64.13 6.34
N LEU A 10 1.29 64.40 6.40
CA LEU A 10 2.32 63.37 6.47
C LEU A 10 2.20 62.52 7.74
N GLU A 11 1.88 63.13 8.88
CA GLU A 11 1.66 62.42 10.16
C GLU A 11 0.47 61.46 10.10
N ASN A 12 -0.63 61.89 9.46
CA ASN A 12 -1.81 61.05 9.24
C ASN A 12 -1.50 59.89 8.29
N ASP A 13 -0.78 60.16 7.19
CA ASP A 13 -0.38 59.13 6.23
C ASP A 13 0.56 58.10 6.90
N ILE A 14 1.53 58.56 7.71
CA ILE A 14 2.42 57.66 8.49
C ILE A 14 1.62 56.79 9.46
N THR A 15 0.61 57.35 10.13
CA THR A 15 -0.24 56.61 11.06
C THR A 15 -1.06 55.55 10.32
N SER A 16 -1.62 55.90 9.17
CA SER A 16 -2.36 54.98 8.31
C SER A 16 -1.47 53.83 7.82
N VAL A 17 -0.27 54.15 7.32
CA VAL A 17 0.71 53.15 6.87
C VAL A 17 1.13 52.22 8.01
N LYS A 18 1.36 52.73 9.22
CA LYS A 18 1.67 51.89 10.39
C LYS A 18 0.55 50.91 10.71
N GLN A 19 -0.70 51.35 10.63
CA GLN A 19 -1.85 50.48 10.88
C GLN A 19 -1.98 49.40 9.80
N GLN A 20 -1.82 49.77 8.52
CA GLN A 20 -1.81 48.81 7.41
C GLN A 20 -0.68 47.80 7.54
N LEU A 21 0.52 48.24 7.93
CA LEU A 21 1.67 47.36 8.15
C LEU A 21 1.40 46.36 9.28
N SER A 22 0.79 46.79 10.39
CA SER A 22 0.41 45.90 11.49
C SER A 22 -0.59 44.82 11.03
N ILE A 23 -1.58 45.20 10.22
CA ILE A 23 -2.55 44.23 9.65
C ILE A 23 -1.85 43.25 8.72
N LEU A 24 -0.93 43.74 7.89
CA LEU A 24 -0.17 42.88 6.97
C LEU A 24 0.71 41.88 7.72
N VAL A 25 1.39 42.32 8.78
CA VAL A 25 2.21 41.44 9.63
C VAL A 25 1.39 40.30 10.22
N GLU A 26 0.19 40.59 10.74
CA GLU A 26 -0.68 39.53 11.28
C GLU A 26 -1.18 38.57 10.19
N LYS A 27 -1.56 39.09 9.00
CA LYS A 27 -1.95 38.24 7.87
C LYS A 27 -0.83 37.33 7.38
N VAL A 28 0.42 37.81 7.39
CA VAL A 28 1.60 37.01 7.04
C VAL A 28 1.80 35.89 8.05
N LYS A 29 1.75 36.18 9.36
CA LYS A 29 1.84 35.13 10.41
C LYS A 29 0.76 34.07 10.26
N GLU A 30 -0.48 34.47 9.98
CA GLU A 30 -1.57 33.53 9.74
C GLU A 30 -1.33 32.67 8.48
N ALA A 31 -0.81 33.26 7.40
CA ALA A 31 -0.49 32.55 6.18
C ALA A 31 0.64 31.53 6.40
N ASP A 32 1.70 31.91 7.12
CA ASP A 32 2.79 31.01 7.49
C ASP A 32 2.28 29.83 8.33
N GLY A 33 1.42 30.10 9.32
CA GLY A 33 0.79 29.06 10.13
C GLY A 33 -0.09 28.12 9.32
N ARG A 34 -0.77 28.60 8.27
CA ARG A 34 -1.53 27.75 7.33
C ARG A 34 -0.60 26.92 6.45
N ALA A 35 0.47 27.52 5.92
CA ALA A 35 1.45 26.83 5.10
C ALA A 35 2.10 25.66 5.84
N ALA A 36 2.55 25.88 7.09
CA ALA A 36 3.13 24.83 7.93
C ALA A 36 2.17 23.65 8.16
N LYS A 37 0.88 23.92 8.39
CA LYS A 37 -0.14 22.86 8.53
C LYS A 37 -0.40 22.09 7.23
N VAL A 38 -0.31 22.76 6.08
CA VAL A 38 -0.46 22.12 4.77
C VAL A 38 0.75 21.22 4.49
N GLU A 39 1.95 21.70 4.78
CA GLU A 39 3.19 20.93 4.64
C GLU A 39 3.17 19.67 5.53
N GLU A 40 2.77 19.80 6.81
CA GLU A 40 2.63 18.65 7.71
C GLU A 40 1.62 17.61 7.17
N ARG A 41 0.49 18.07 6.63
CA ARG A 41 -0.52 17.19 6.03
C ARG A 41 0.00 16.52 4.76
N ALA A 42 0.72 17.25 3.92
CA ALA A 42 1.31 16.72 2.68
C ALA A 42 2.29 15.60 3.00
N SER A 43 3.20 15.80 3.96
CA SER A 43 4.16 14.77 4.38
C SER A 43 3.48 13.51 4.92
N LYS A 44 2.40 13.64 5.71
CA LYS A 44 1.62 12.48 6.19
C LYS A 44 0.92 11.73 5.06
N VAL A 45 0.41 12.45 4.06
CA VAL A 45 -0.22 11.85 2.88
C VAL A 45 0.83 11.11 2.05
N GLU A 46 2.01 11.69 1.83
CA GLU A 46 3.10 11.04 1.11
C GLU A 46 3.55 9.75 1.78
N GLU A 47 3.71 9.75 3.11
CA GLU A 47 4.04 8.55 3.88
C GLU A 47 2.95 7.47 3.74
N THR A 48 1.67 7.86 3.82
CA THR A 48 0.54 6.94 3.67
C THR A 48 0.49 6.33 2.28
N VAL A 49 0.74 7.14 1.23
CA VAL A 49 0.79 6.67 -0.16
C VAL A 49 1.95 5.71 -0.37
N ALA A 50 3.14 6.04 0.13
CA ALA A 50 4.32 5.18 0.02
C ALA A 50 4.10 3.83 0.71
N LYS A 51 3.46 3.82 1.89
CA LYS A 51 3.08 2.61 2.60
C LYS A 51 2.08 1.77 1.80
N ALA A 52 1.03 2.40 1.27
CA ALA A 52 0.01 1.71 0.48
C ALA A 52 0.60 1.11 -0.82
N GLU A 53 1.54 1.81 -1.48
CA GLU A 53 2.28 1.29 -2.64
C GLU A 53 3.06 0.01 -2.29
N LYS A 54 3.75 -0.04 -1.14
CA LYS A 54 4.43 -1.25 -0.68
C LYS A 54 3.44 -2.38 -0.36
N MET A 55 2.33 -2.07 0.31
CA MET A 55 1.31 -3.07 0.64
C MET A 55 0.63 -3.66 -0.60
N ASN A 56 0.43 -2.87 -1.66
CA ASN A 56 -0.08 -3.36 -2.94
C ASN A 56 0.83 -4.42 -3.55
N VAL A 57 2.16 -4.31 -3.42
CA VAL A 57 3.09 -5.34 -3.89
C VAL A 57 2.78 -6.68 -3.23
N VAL A 58 2.67 -6.71 -1.90
CA VAL A 58 2.41 -7.95 -1.16
C VAL A 58 1.03 -8.52 -1.50
N TYR A 59 0.00 -7.67 -1.52
CA TYR A 59 -1.35 -8.08 -1.85
C TYR A 59 -1.48 -8.63 -3.27
N ASP A 60 -1.04 -7.88 -4.28
CA ASP A 60 -1.11 -8.29 -5.68
C ASP A 60 -0.35 -9.60 -5.91
N SER A 61 0.78 -9.77 -5.23
CA SER A 61 1.59 -10.98 -5.32
C SER A 61 0.87 -12.16 -4.70
N ALA A 62 0.41 -12.03 -3.45
CA ALA A 62 -0.32 -13.08 -2.76
C ALA A 62 -1.58 -13.47 -3.53
N HIS A 63 -2.33 -12.51 -4.05
CA HIS A 63 -3.52 -12.74 -4.85
C HIS A 63 -3.19 -13.45 -6.17
N SER A 64 -2.15 -13.02 -6.88
CA SER A 64 -1.73 -13.70 -8.11
C SER A 64 -1.32 -15.14 -7.84
N VAL A 65 -0.57 -15.36 -6.75
CA VAL A 65 -0.19 -16.69 -6.29
C VAL A 65 -1.41 -17.56 -5.95
N GLU A 66 -2.43 -17.01 -5.28
CA GLU A 66 -3.68 -17.74 -5.00
C GLU A 66 -4.36 -18.24 -6.28
N CYS A 67 -4.41 -17.39 -7.31
CA CYS A 67 -5.06 -17.71 -8.59
C CYS A 67 -4.25 -18.75 -9.37
N ILE A 68 -2.92 -18.59 -9.47
CA ILE A 68 -2.03 -19.56 -10.13
C ILE A 68 -2.13 -20.93 -9.44
N LEU A 69 -2.10 -20.95 -8.10
CA LEU A 69 -2.22 -22.21 -7.35
C LEU A 69 -3.58 -22.87 -7.61
N CYS A 70 -4.66 -22.09 -7.67
CA CYS A 70 -6.00 -22.63 -7.95
C CYS A 70 -6.08 -23.20 -9.38
N SER A 71 -5.53 -22.51 -10.37
CA SER A 71 -5.56 -22.95 -11.77
C SER A 71 -4.70 -24.19 -12.01
N GLN A 72 -3.48 -24.23 -11.45
CA GLN A 72 -2.57 -25.36 -11.62
C GLN A 72 -3.04 -26.63 -10.90
N LEU A 73 -3.72 -26.50 -9.75
CA LEU A 73 -4.29 -27.64 -9.03
C LEU A 73 -5.57 -28.19 -9.69
N LYS A 74 -5.97 -27.65 -10.86
CA LYS A 74 -7.14 -28.08 -11.64
C LYS A 74 -8.39 -28.23 -10.78
N VAL A 75 -8.56 -27.32 -9.84
CA VAL A 75 -9.76 -27.23 -9.02
C VAL A 75 -10.92 -27.04 -10.00
N ASN A 76 -11.80 -28.03 -10.12
CA ASN A 76 -12.86 -28.08 -11.12
C ASN A 76 -13.74 -26.82 -11.07
N ASN A 77 -13.44 -25.83 -11.90
CA ASN A 77 -14.39 -24.83 -12.38
C ASN A 77 -13.77 -24.09 -13.56
N GLN A 78 -14.58 -23.84 -14.58
CA GLN A 78 -14.25 -23.09 -15.80
C GLN A 78 -13.97 -21.58 -15.54
N ASP A 79 -13.85 -21.18 -14.27
CA ASP A 79 -13.77 -19.80 -13.84
C ASP A 79 -12.35 -19.47 -13.41
N PHE A 80 -11.59 -18.86 -14.32
CA PHE A 80 -10.19 -18.46 -14.12
C PHE A 80 -10.01 -17.42 -12.99
N SER A 81 -11.11 -16.84 -12.47
CA SER A 81 -11.05 -15.86 -11.38
C SER A 81 -11.10 -16.46 -9.96
N MET A 82 -11.16 -17.79 -9.83
CA MET A 82 -11.33 -18.43 -8.53
C MET A 82 -10.01 -18.53 -7.76
N THR A 83 -10.01 -18.15 -6.48
CA THR A 83 -8.82 -18.24 -5.62
C THR A 83 -8.77 -19.53 -4.83
N ILE A 84 -7.57 -19.98 -4.42
CA ILE A 84 -7.43 -21.16 -3.56
C ILE A 84 -8.19 -21.02 -2.23
N THR A 85 -8.27 -19.80 -1.70
CA THR A 85 -9.05 -19.47 -0.51
C THR A 85 -10.55 -19.74 -0.72
N GLN A 86 -11.10 -19.38 -1.89
CA GLN A 86 -12.49 -19.71 -2.24
C GLN A 86 -12.68 -21.21 -2.47
N ALA A 87 -11.71 -21.85 -3.13
CA ALA A 87 -11.75 -23.28 -3.42
C ALA A 87 -11.77 -24.15 -2.16
N LEU A 88 -10.92 -23.85 -1.18
CA LEU A 88 -10.87 -24.57 0.08
C LEU A 88 -12.13 -24.34 0.92
N ARG A 89 -12.72 -23.14 0.89
CA ARG A 89 -13.97 -22.83 1.61
C ARG A 89 -15.20 -23.48 1.00
N SER A 90 -15.24 -23.64 -0.32
CA SER A 90 -16.34 -24.27 -1.06
C SER A 90 -16.19 -25.78 -1.20
N SER A 91 -15.12 -26.37 -0.64
CA SER A 91 -14.73 -27.78 -0.84
C SER A 91 -14.48 -28.17 -2.30
N ALA A 92 -14.27 -27.19 -3.19
CA ALA A 92 -13.88 -27.43 -4.57
C ALA A 92 -12.41 -27.88 -4.67
N ALA A 93 -11.56 -27.47 -3.73
CA ALA A 93 -10.21 -27.96 -3.55
C ALA A 93 -10.08 -28.80 -2.27
N ASP A 94 -9.39 -29.93 -2.38
CA ASP A 94 -9.01 -30.74 -1.23
C ASP A 94 -7.75 -30.17 -0.55
N TRP A 95 -7.79 -30.04 0.77
CA TRP A 95 -6.65 -29.52 1.54
C TRP A 95 -5.40 -30.38 1.37
N ASN A 96 -5.52 -31.71 1.35
CA ASN A 96 -4.33 -32.57 1.25
C ASN A 96 -3.59 -32.35 -0.07
N THR A 97 -4.33 -32.06 -1.14
CA THR A 97 -3.76 -31.70 -2.45
C THR A 97 -2.95 -30.41 -2.36
N VAL A 98 -3.51 -29.35 -1.75
CA VAL A 98 -2.81 -28.07 -1.54
C VAL A 98 -1.60 -28.23 -0.62
N GLN A 99 -1.78 -28.97 0.47
CA GLN A 99 -0.76 -29.26 1.45
C GLN A 99 0.43 -29.99 0.81
N ALA A 100 0.18 -31.01 -0.02
CA ALA A 100 1.21 -31.77 -0.70
C ALA A 100 1.96 -30.92 -1.73
N ALA A 101 1.26 -30.10 -2.52
CA ALA A 101 1.87 -29.23 -3.52
C ALA A 101 2.82 -28.20 -2.89
N LEU A 102 2.37 -27.57 -1.80
CA LEU A 102 3.13 -26.53 -1.10
C LEU A 102 4.08 -27.07 -0.01
N LYS A 103 4.09 -28.38 0.21
CA LYS A 103 4.86 -29.05 1.28
C LYS A 103 4.62 -28.41 2.65
N LEU A 104 3.34 -28.18 2.98
CA LEU A 104 2.94 -27.59 4.25
C LEU A 104 2.84 -28.67 5.34
N GLU A 105 3.31 -28.34 6.55
CA GLU A 105 3.26 -29.25 7.72
C GLU A 105 1.90 -29.18 8.44
N ASP A 106 1.08 -28.19 8.08
CA ASP A 106 -0.21 -27.91 8.68
C ASP A 106 -1.24 -29.01 8.42
N LYS A 107 -1.87 -29.48 9.50
CA LYS A 107 -2.97 -30.48 9.41
C LYS A 107 -4.26 -29.92 8.83
N SER A 108 -4.38 -28.59 8.69
CA SER A 108 -5.56 -27.91 8.18
C SER A 108 -5.17 -26.66 7.39
N SER A 109 -6.10 -26.18 6.57
CA SER A 109 -5.94 -24.96 5.76
C SER A 109 -5.97 -23.66 6.57
N GLU A 110 -6.21 -23.72 7.88
CA GLU A 110 -6.50 -22.55 8.71
C GLU A 110 -5.37 -21.52 8.67
N CYS A 111 -4.11 -21.94 8.79
CA CYS A 111 -2.98 -21.02 8.80
C CYS A 111 -2.78 -20.37 7.42
N LEU A 112 -2.97 -21.12 6.33
CA LEU A 112 -2.93 -20.59 4.97
C LEU A 112 -4.02 -19.54 4.75
N LEU A 113 -5.26 -19.88 5.08
CA LEU A 113 -6.40 -18.97 4.93
C LEU A 113 -6.24 -17.72 5.80
N LYS A 114 -5.74 -17.87 7.02
CA LYS A 114 -5.47 -16.76 7.93
C LYS A 114 -4.41 -15.81 7.37
N THR A 115 -3.37 -16.35 6.74
CA THR A 115 -2.31 -15.55 6.09
C THR A 115 -2.92 -14.68 4.99
N PHE A 116 -3.70 -15.27 4.07
CA PHE A 116 -4.34 -14.51 2.99
C PHE A 116 -5.35 -13.48 3.49
N ASN A 117 -6.18 -13.83 4.49
CA ASN A 117 -7.14 -12.88 5.04
C ASN A 117 -6.42 -11.71 5.73
N LYS A 118 -5.36 -11.95 6.51
CA LYS A 118 -4.57 -10.86 7.10
C LYS A 118 -3.98 -9.93 6.05
N ILE A 119 -3.44 -10.49 4.98
CA ILE A 119 -2.91 -9.70 3.85
C ILE A 119 -4.02 -8.85 3.25
N LYS A 120 -5.17 -9.44 2.96
CA LYS A 120 -6.33 -8.74 2.39
C LYS A 120 -6.89 -7.66 3.32
N ASP A 121 -7.13 -8.00 4.58
CA ASP A 121 -7.77 -7.10 5.56
C ASP A 121 -6.88 -5.88 5.84
N LYS A 122 -5.57 -6.10 6.03
CA LYS A 122 -4.62 -5.01 6.19
C LYS A 122 -4.50 -4.16 4.95
N TRP A 123 -4.50 -4.77 3.78
CA TRP A 123 -4.49 -4.01 2.53
C TRP A 123 -5.75 -3.13 2.36
N LEU A 124 -6.94 -3.63 2.73
CA LEU A 124 -8.19 -2.86 2.68
C LEU A 124 -8.20 -1.62 3.58
N GLU A 125 -7.44 -1.62 4.69
CA GLU A 125 -7.29 -0.43 5.55
C GLU A 125 -6.64 0.77 4.82
N TYR A 126 -5.78 0.50 3.82
CA TYR A 126 -4.99 1.52 3.10
C TYR A 126 -5.49 1.75 1.67
N GLY A 127 -6.20 0.79 1.10
CA GLY A 127 -6.78 0.86 -0.24
C GLY A 127 -5.77 0.68 -1.37
N HIS A 128 -6.29 0.53 -2.60
CA HIS A 128 -5.46 0.43 -3.80
C HIS A 128 -4.95 1.81 -4.19
N THR A 129 -3.63 1.97 -4.34
CA THR A 129 -3.09 3.20 -4.94
C THR A 129 -3.17 3.10 -6.45
N SER A 130 -3.42 4.20 -7.13
CA SER A 130 -3.56 4.26 -8.59
C SER A 130 -2.24 4.14 -9.36
N LYS A 131 -1.09 4.14 -8.66
CA LYS A 131 0.19 3.89 -9.33
C LYS A 131 0.29 2.41 -9.70
N PRO A 132 0.62 2.08 -10.97
CA PRO A 132 0.82 0.71 -11.36
C PRO A 132 2.02 0.11 -10.61
N THR A 133 1.75 -0.80 -9.68
CA THR A 133 2.74 -1.65 -9.00
C THR A 133 3.56 -2.49 -9.99
N ALA A 134 3.09 -2.61 -11.24
CA ALA A 134 3.67 -3.41 -12.31
C ALA A 134 5.13 -3.06 -12.67
N LYS A 135 5.63 -1.87 -12.33
CA LYS A 135 6.98 -1.42 -12.69
C LYS A 135 8.05 -1.66 -11.62
N SER A 136 7.69 -2.08 -10.40
CA SER A 136 8.70 -2.40 -9.39
C SER A 136 9.23 -3.83 -9.62
N PRO A 137 10.56 -4.04 -9.58
CA PRO A 137 11.11 -5.38 -9.64
C PRO A 137 10.69 -6.16 -8.38
N PHE A 138 9.78 -7.13 -8.58
CA PHE A 138 9.22 -8.03 -7.56
C PHE A 138 10.29 -8.67 -6.68
N LEU A 139 11.47 -8.94 -7.25
CA LEU A 139 12.60 -9.59 -6.58
C LEU A 139 13.60 -8.64 -5.91
N SER A 140 13.58 -7.33 -6.19
CA SER A 140 14.64 -6.43 -5.69
C SER A 140 14.44 -5.98 -4.24
N THR A 141 13.21 -6.04 -3.72
CA THR A 141 12.90 -5.79 -2.30
C THR A 141 12.35 -7.04 -1.61
N GLY A 142 11.78 -7.97 -2.38
CA GLY A 142 11.11 -9.15 -1.87
C GLY A 142 9.79 -8.81 -1.17
N PRO A 143 8.69 -9.55 -1.42
CA PRO A 143 7.43 -9.32 -0.71
C PRO A 143 7.52 -9.72 0.78
N ILE A 144 8.51 -10.53 1.18
CA ILE A 144 8.62 -11.04 2.56
C ILE A 144 8.97 -9.94 3.58
N PRO A 145 10.04 -9.13 3.42
CA PRO A 145 10.34 -8.06 4.39
C PRO A 145 9.19 -7.06 4.53
N ILE A 146 8.50 -6.77 3.43
CA ILE A 146 7.33 -5.88 3.42
C ILE A 146 6.14 -6.53 4.17
N ALA A 147 5.93 -7.84 3.97
CA ALA A 147 4.90 -8.59 4.67
C ALA A 147 5.11 -8.59 6.19
N GLU A 148 6.36 -8.80 6.63
CA GLU A 148 6.76 -8.75 8.03
C GLU A 148 6.55 -7.35 8.64
N GLU A 149 6.94 -6.30 7.91
CA GLU A 149 6.85 -4.91 8.37
C GLU A 149 5.40 -4.43 8.52
N TYR A 150 4.53 -4.72 7.53
CA TYR A 150 3.23 -4.05 7.43
C TYR A 150 2.00 -4.93 7.73
N PHE A 151 2.13 -6.26 7.70
CA PHE A 151 0.97 -7.16 7.79
C PHE A 151 0.88 -7.93 9.10
N THR A 152 1.83 -7.72 10.03
CA THR A 152 1.82 -8.37 11.37
C THR A 152 1.67 -9.89 11.27
N LEU A 153 2.34 -10.48 10.28
CA LEU A 153 2.38 -11.93 10.11
C LEU A 153 3.22 -12.55 11.23
N CYS A 154 2.75 -13.64 11.81
CA CYS A 154 3.56 -14.43 12.73
C CYS A 154 4.58 -15.28 11.96
N PRO A 155 5.64 -15.81 12.59
CA PRO A 155 6.68 -16.57 11.89
C PRO A 155 6.15 -17.71 11.02
N ARG A 156 5.06 -18.36 11.46
CA ARG A 156 4.42 -19.44 10.68
C ARG A 156 3.68 -18.94 9.44
N GLU A 157 3.03 -17.79 9.52
CA GLU A 157 2.36 -17.15 8.38
C GLU A 157 3.40 -16.64 7.36
N VAL A 158 4.57 -16.19 7.83
CA VAL A 158 5.71 -15.84 6.97
C VAL A 158 6.27 -17.07 6.25
N ASP A 159 6.46 -18.21 6.94
CA ASP A 159 6.89 -19.47 6.31
C ASP A 159 5.94 -19.90 5.19
N ILE A 160 4.63 -19.78 5.42
CA ILE A 160 3.62 -20.06 4.38
C ILE A 160 3.82 -19.16 3.17
N LEU A 161 3.95 -17.85 3.37
CA LEU A 161 4.16 -16.90 2.27
C LEU A 161 5.47 -17.21 1.52
N GLN A 162 6.53 -17.59 2.22
CA GLN A 162 7.79 -18.00 1.60
C GLN A 162 7.63 -19.26 0.74
N LYS A 163 6.94 -20.28 1.24
CA LYS A 163 6.68 -21.52 0.49
C LYS A 163 5.81 -21.29 -0.75
N LEU A 164 4.79 -20.45 -0.63
CA LEU A 164 3.93 -20.02 -1.73
C LEU A 164 4.75 -19.34 -2.85
N LEU A 165 5.62 -18.40 -2.49
CA LEU A 165 6.48 -17.71 -3.44
C LEU A 165 7.49 -18.68 -4.06
N ALA A 166 8.17 -19.49 -3.24
CA ALA A 166 9.13 -20.48 -3.69
C ALA A 166 8.54 -21.52 -4.63
N TRP A 167 7.24 -21.79 -4.53
CA TRP A 167 6.54 -22.71 -5.42
C TRP A 167 6.33 -22.12 -6.83
N ILE A 168 6.17 -20.79 -6.96
CA ILE A 168 5.93 -20.12 -8.26
C ILE A 168 7.22 -19.58 -8.90
N LEU A 169 8.24 -19.28 -8.09
CA LEU A 169 9.53 -18.78 -8.58
C LEU A 169 10.18 -19.60 -9.71
N PRO A 170 10.12 -20.95 -9.74
CA PRO A 170 10.69 -21.74 -10.82
C PRO A 170 10.05 -21.49 -12.19
N ASP A 171 8.78 -21.08 -12.20
CA ASP A 171 8.01 -20.81 -13.43
C ASP A 171 8.18 -19.37 -13.93
N LEU A 172 8.87 -18.53 -13.16
CA LEU A 172 9.06 -17.11 -13.44
C LEU A 172 10.49 -16.82 -13.98
N PRO A 173 10.63 -15.94 -14.99
CA PRO A 173 11.95 -15.50 -15.42
C PRO A 173 12.69 -14.78 -14.28
N THR A 174 14.02 -14.82 -14.26
CA THR A 174 14.84 -14.17 -13.20
C THR A 174 14.63 -12.65 -13.13
N SER A 175 14.11 -12.03 -14.19
CA SER A 175 13.68 -10.63 -14.24
C SER A 175 12.18 -10.44 -13.99
N ALA A 176 11.51 -11.42 -13.38
CA ALA A 176 10.06 -11.40 -13.27
C ALA A 176 9.57 -10.18 -12.49
N MET A 177 8.64 -9.47 -13.12
CA MET A 177 7.92 -8.37 -12.51
C MET A 177 6.57 -8.87 -12.02
N LEU A 178 5.92 -8.11 -11.16
CA LEU A 178 4.55 -8.39 -10.73
C LEU A 178 3.57 -8.50 -11.91
N ALA A 179 3.85 -7.80 -13.02
CA ALA A 179 3.10 -7.95 -14.27
C ALA A 179 3.12 -9.40 -14.78
N ASN A 180 4.25 -10.11 -14.69
CA ASN A 180 4.37 -11.49 -15.16
C ASN A 180 3.53 -12.45 -14.32
N LEU A 181 3.39 -12.17 -13.02
CA LEU A 181 2.49 -12.91 -12.14
C LEU A 181 1.02 -12.68 -12.51
N LYS A 182 0.64 -11.44 -12.84
CA LYS A 182 -0.72 -11.09 -13.29
C LYS A 182 -1.06 -11.65 -14.67
N GLU A 183 -0.06 -11.83 -15.54
CA GLU A 183 -0.27 -12.47 -16.85
C GLU A 183 -0.39 -14.00 -16.74
N ALA A 184 0.09 -14.59 -15.65
CA ALA A 184 0.01 -16.03 -15.39
C ALA A 184 -1.31 -16.47 -14.70
N THR A 185 -2.14 -15.51 -14.29
CA THR A 185 -3.50 -15.73 -13.75
C THR A 185 -4.56 -15.56 -14.81
#